data_AF-A0A2K3K799-F1
#
_entry.id   AF-A0A2K3K799-F1
#
_cell.length_a   1.000
_cell.length_b   1.000
_cell.length_c   1.000
_cell.angle_alpha   90.00
_cell.angle_beta   90.00
_cell.angle_gamma   90.00
#
_symmetry.space_group_name_H-M   'P 1'
#
loop_
_entity.id
_entity.type
_entity.pdbx_description
1 polymer ?
#
loop_
_entity_poly.entity_id
_entity_poly.type
_entity_poly.pdbx_seq_one_letter_code
_entity_poly.pdbx_strand_id
1 'polypeptide(L)'
;MKSTHGGKVVPAVMDSAAARHLSCAYGTLAQRVAAIAQNENLGKRLVHGYPYLEAEVAYCARNEYCESAIDFIARRTRLAFLETDAA
;
A
#
# COMPACT_ATOMS: atom_id res chain seq x y z
N MET A 1 12.03 -1.47 -16.54
CA MET A 1 11.23 -0.27 -16.19
C MET A 1 10.05 -0.20 -17.13
N LYS A 2 8.80 -0.21 -16.62
CA LYS A 2 7.60 -0.12 -17.47
C LYS A 2 7.09 1.32 -17.41
N SER A 3 7.05 1.99 -18.55
CA SER A 3 6.56 3.37 -18.69
C SER A 3 5.05 3.36 -18.89
N THR A 4 4.31 4.08 -18.06
CA THR A 4 2.87 4.34 -18.27
C THR A 4 2.66 5.78 -18.71
N HIS A 5 1.65 5.98 -19.57
CA HIS A 5 1.33 7.24 -20.24
C HIS A 5 1.07 8.36 -19.22
N GLY A 6 1.96 9.35 -19.15
CA GLY A 6 1.81 10.52 -18.27
C GLY A 6 3.04 10.92 -17.46
N GLY A 7 4.21 10.32 -17.69
CA GLY A 7 5.48 10.78 -17.10
C GLY A 7 5.58 10.63 -15.57
N LYS A 8 4.61 9.98 -14.91
CA LYS A 8 4.67 9.66 -13.49
C LYS A 8 5.36 8.32 -13.30
N VAL A 9 6.47 8.34 -12.56
CA VAL A 9 7.29 7.16 -12.25
C VAL A 9 6.50 6.24 -11.32
N VAL A 10 5.76 5.29 -11.90
CA VAL A 10 5.31 4.13 -11.13
C VAL A 10 6.54 3.30 -10.77
N PRO A 11 6.75 2.96 -9.48
CA PRO A 11 7.82 2.06 -9.10
C PRO A 11 7.78 0.81 -9.96
N ALA A 12 8.91 0.43 -10.57
CA ALA A 12 8.99 -0.80 -11.38
C ALA A 12 8.65 -2.07 -10.58
N VAL A 13 8.57 -1.95 -9.24
CA VAL A 13 8.19 -2.98 -8.26
C VAL A 13 6.68 -3.07 -8.02
N MET A 14 5.88 -2.06 -8.41
CA MET A 14 4.44 -2.06 -8.13
C MET A 14 3.63 -2.70 -9.27
N ASP A 15 2.87 -3.72 -8.92
CA ASP A 15 1.89 -4.36 -9.79
C ASP A 15 0.69 -3.42 -10.09
N SER A 16 0.05 -3.58 -11.25
CA SER A 16 -1.07 -2.71 -11.66
C SER A 16 -2.26 -2.77 -10.69
N ALA A 17 -2.48 -3.92 -10.04
CA ALA A 17 -3.49 -4.08 -9.00
C ALA A 17 -3.17 -3.24 -7.74
N ALA A 18 -1.90 -3.25 -7.30
CA ALA A 18 -1.45 -2.45 -6.16
C ALA A 18 -1.50 -0.94 -6.48
N ALA A 19 -1.11 -0.54 -7.69
CA ALA A 19 -1.22 0.86 -8.12
C ALA A 19 -2.68 1.37 -8.14
N ARG A 20 -3.61 0.54 -8.64
CA ARG A 20 -5.04 0.86 -8.62
C ARG A 20 -5.59 0.91 -7.19
N HIS A 21 -5.19 -0.02 -6.34
CA HIS A 21 -5.54 -0.02 -4.90
C HIS A 21 -5.07 1.27 -4.23
N LEU A 22 -3.78 1.60 -4.32
CA LEU A 22 -3.25 2.83 -3.72
C LEU A 22 -3.97 4.08 -4.22
N SER A 23 -4.22 4.18 -5.53
CA SER A 23 -4.94 5.33 -6.10
C SER A 23 -6.38 5.43 -5.59
N CYS A 24 -7.05 4.31 -5.34
CA CYS A 24 -8.43 4.28 -4.83
C CYS A 24 -8.50 4.52 -3.32
N ALA A 25 -7.53 4.01 -2.55
CA ALA A 25 -7.50 4.08 -1.10
C ALA A 25 -6.90 5.40 -0.58
N TYR A 26 -5.78 5.85 -1.16
CA TYR A 26 -5.02 7.01 -0.70
C TYR A 26 -5.13 8.23 -1.63
N GLY A 27 -5.73 8.09 -2.81
CA GLY A 27 -5.91 9.20 -3.74
C GLY A 27 -4.58 9.87 -4.12
N THR A 28 -4.47 11.18 -3.89
CA THR A 28 -3.24 11.95 -4.14
C THR A 28 -2.06 11.53 -3.27
N LEU A 29 -2.31 10.96 -2.09
CA LEU A 29 -1.29 10.49 -1.16
C LEU A 29 -0.64 9.17 -1.62
N ALA A 30 -1.22 8.48 -2.62
CA ALA A 30 -0.67 7.26 -3.21
C ALA A 30 0.79 7.44 -3.69
N GLN A 31 1.14 8.63 -4.18
CA GLN A 31 2.51 8.94 -4.61
C GLN A 31 3.50 8.89 -3.45
N ARG A 32 3.07 9.30 -2.25
CA ARG A 32 3.91 9.28 -1.04
C ARG A 32 4.14 7.85 -0.56
N VAL A 33 3.11 7.02 -0.58
CA VAL A 33 3.23 5.57 -0.29
C VAL A 33 4.14 4.89 -1.31
N ALA A 34 3.99 5.20 -2.60
CA ALA A 34 4.85 4.66 -3.66
C ALA A 34 6.32 5.11 -3.51
N ALA A 35 6.57 6.34 -3.05
CA ALA A 35 7.92 6.81 -2.75
C ALA A 35 8.55 6.06 -1.56
N ILE A 36 7.78 5.80 -0.49
CA ILE A 36 8.23 4.98 0.64
C ILE A 36 8.56 3.56 0.18
N ALA A 37 7.69 2.96 -0.65
CA ALA A 37 7.92 1.62 -1.22
C ALA A 37 9.25 1.52 -1.99
N GLN A 38 9.64 2.57 -2.72
CA GLN A 38 10.92 2.63 -3.43
C GLN A 38 12.10 2.89 -2.49
N ASN A 39 12.01 3.94 -1.68
CA ASN A 39 13.13 4.43 -0.88
C ASN A 39 13.53 3.45 0.22
N GLU A 40 12.56 2.74 0.79
CA GLU A 40 12.76 1.83 1.91
C GLU A 40 12.67 0.36 1.49
N ASN A 41 12.55 0.11 0.19
CA ASN A 41 12.40 -1.24 -0.37
C ASN A 41 11.20 -2.03 0.20
N LEU A 42 10.15 -1.32 0.61
CA LEU A 42 8.89 -1.85 1.16
C LEU A 42 7.81 -2.07 0.09
N GLY A 43 8.23 -2.30 -1.16
CA GLY A 43 7.33 -2.58 -2.28
C GLY A 43 6.78 -3.99 -2.31
N LYS A 44 7.06 -4.82 -1.30
CA LYS A 44 6.52 -6.18 -1.18
C LYS A 44 5.06 -6.14 -0.74
N ARG A 45 4.32 -7.17 -1.15
CA ARG A 45 2.94 -7.36 -0.71
C ARG A 45 2.94 -7.77 0.76
N LEU A 46 2.08 -7.12 1.54
CA LEU A 46 1.88 -7.45 2.95
C LEU A 46 1.23 -8.83 3.10
N VAL A 47 0.28 -9.15 2.22
CA VAL A 47 -0.40 -10.46 2.18
C VAL A 47 -0.46 -10.96 0.74
N HIS A 48 -0.12 -12.23 0.53
CA HIS A 48 -0.24 -12.86 -0.78
C HIS A 48 -1.70 -12.87 -1.25
N GLY A 49 -1.92 -12.62 -2.56
CA GLY A 49 -3.27 -12.54 -3.13
C GLY A 49 -3.97 -11.18 -2.97
N TYR A 50 -3.55 -10.34 -2.02
CA TYR A 50 -4.13 -9.02 -1.80
C TYR A 50 -3.27 -7.88 -2.38
N PRO A 51 -3.87 -6.73 -2.71
CA PRO A 51 -3.15 -5.59 -3.27
C PRO A 51 -2.54 -4.65 -2.20
N TYR A 52 -2.34 -5.12 -0.97
CA TYR A 52 -1.74 -4.34 0.12
C TYR A 52 -0.21 -4.46 0.13
N LEU A 53 0.49 -3.36 0.37
CA LEU A 53 1.96 -3.29 0.45
C LEU A 53 2.46 -3.02 1.87
N GLU A 54 3.68 -3.47 2.16
CA GLU A 54 4.38 -3.13 3.41
C GLU A 54 4.56 -1.61 3.58
N ALA A 55 4.73 -0.87 2.47
CA ALA A 55 4.82 0.58 2.48
C ALA A 55 3.57 1.28 3.03
N GLU A 56 2.38 0.66 2.92
CA GLU A 56 1.16 1.20 3.50
C GLU A 56 1.23 1.19 5.03
N VAL A 57 1.80 0.12 5.62
CA VAL A 57 2.00 0.02 7.08
C VAL A 57 2.92 1.14 7.57
N ALA A 58 4.07 1.33 6.89
CA ALA A 58 5.02 2.37 7.23
C ALA A 58 4.42 3.78 7.08
N TYR A 59 3.61 4.00 6.04
CA TYR A 59 2.90 5.25 5.85
C TYR A 59 1.86 5.48 6.97
N CYS A 60 1.01 4.49 7.25
CA CYS A 60 -0.02 4.60 8.28
C CYS A 60 0.56 4.83 9.68
N ALA A 61 1.67 4.17 10.03
CA ALA A 61 2.36 4.38 11.30
C ALA A 61 2.88 5.81 11.45
N ARG A 62 3.40 6.41 10.37
CA ARG A 62 4.04 7.74 10.41
C ARG A 62 3.09 8.91 10.19
N ASN A 63 2.05 8.71 9.39
CA ASN A 63 1.18 9.77 8.90
C ASN A 63 -0.26 9.67 9.40
N GLU A 64 -0.67 8.51 9.91
CA GLU A 64 -2.07 8.24 10.26
C GLU A 64 -2.25 7.71 11.69
N TYR A 65 -1.21 7.81 12.52
CA TYR A 65 -1.19 7.39 13.93
C TYR A 65 -1.70 5.95 14.14
N CYS A 66 -1.34 5.02 13.24
CA CYS A 66 -1.55 3.60 13.50
C CYS A 66 -0.51 3.10 14.50
N GLU A 67 -0.92 3.00 15.77
CA GLU A 67 -0.06 2.56 16.87
C GLU A 67 -0.10 1.04 17.09
N SER A 68 -1.10 0.34 16.54
CA SER A 68 -1.23 -1.11 16.65
C SER A 68 -1.51 -1.79 15.31
N ALA A 69 -1.10 -3.06 15.20
CA ALA A 69 -1.38 -3.89 14.02
C ALA A 69 -2.90 -4.05 13.79
N ILE A 70 -3.67 -4.18 14.89
CA ILE A 70 -5.14 -4.23 14.86
C ILE A 70 -5.72 -2.97 14.22
N ASP A 71 -5.19 -1.79 14.55
CA ASP A 71 -5.68 -0.54 13.98
C ASP A 71 -5.46 -0.46 12.48
N PHE A 72 -4.30 -0.93 12.02
CA PHE A 72 -4.01 -1.00 10.58
C PHE A 72 -4.94 -2.00 9.88
N ILE A 73 -5.05 -3.22 10.41
CA ILE A 73 -5.85 -4.30 9.79
C ILE A 73 -7.35 -3.95 9.79
N ALA A 74 -7.87 -3.40 10.89
CA ALA A 74 -9.30 -3.15 11.05
C ALA A 74 -9.78 -1.81 10.45
N ARG A 75 -8.94 -0.77 10.47
CA ARG A 75 -9.36 0.59 10.06
C ARG A 75 -8.73 1.09 8.76
N ARG A 76 -7.55 0.58 8.38
CA ARG A 76 -6.80 1.04 7.20
C ARG A 76 -6.75 0.03 6.07
N THR A 77 -7.00 -1.24 6.38
CA THR A 77 -7.27 -2.27 5.38
C THR A 77 -8.70 -2.78 5.54
N ARG A 78 -9.24 -3.35 4.47
CA ARG A 78 -10.52 -4.08 4.54
C ARG A 78 -10.28 -5.57 4.81
N LEU A 79 -9.05 -5.96 5.19
CA LEU A 79 -8.68 -7.36 5.44
C LEU A 79 -9.52 -7.95 6.57
N ALA A 80 -9.75 -7.19 7.65
CA ALA A 80 -10.61 -7.64 8.75
C ALA A 80 -12.05 -8.00 8.32
N PHE A 81 -12.53 -7.46 7.20
CA PHE A 81 -13.86 -7.76 6.67
C PHE A 81 -13.85 -8.75 5.51
N LEU A 82 -12.71 -8.99 4.87
CA LEU A 82 -12.60 -9.90 3.73
C LEU A 82 -12.23 -11.33 4.14
N GLU A 83 -11.47 -11.52 5.22
CA GLU A 83 -11.04 -12.84 5.70
C GLU A 83 -10.90 -12.85 7.24
N THR A 84 -11.53 -13.81 7.92
CA THR A 84 -11.40 -14.01 9.37
C THR A 84 -10.14 -14.80 9.74
N ASP A 85 -9.50 -15.47 8.77
CA ASP A 85 -8.36 -16.39 8.98
C ASP A 85 -6.98 -15.76 8.65
N ALA A 86 -6.97 -14.47 8.27
CA ALA A 86 -5.76 -13.72 7.92
C ALA A 86 -5.35 -12.68 8.98
N ALA A 87 -6.09 -12.59 10.11
CA ALA A 87 -5.89 -11.62 11.19
C ALA A 87 -5.11 -12.19 12.38
#